data_AF-A0A397GSQ2-F1
#
_entry.id   AF-A0A397GSQ2-F1
#
_cell.length_a   1.000
_cell.length_b   1.000
_cell.length_c   1.000
_cell.angle_alpha   90.00
_cell.angle_beta   90.00
_cell.angle_gamma   90.00
#
_symmetry.space_group_name_H-M   'P 1'
#
loop_
_entity.id
_entity.type
_entity.pdbx_description
1 polymer ?
#
loop_
_entity_poly.entity_id
_entity_poly.type
_entity_poly.pdbx_seq_one_letter_code
_entity_poly.pdbx_strand_id
1 'polypeptide(L)'
;MYLLSRKENYKESDITYLAINRYTTETYESLHKDYVKKPYKLTNKKEIEKQIMKIKSINKWVKFFIELFEEYSLSKLQFSKLHSWVFYVYSSIREFSAINRYTTETYESLHKDYVKKPYKLTNKKEIEKQIMKIICRKVIITESSSKEILKTSIALKYSKKLYEFCIQNAEIYI
;
A
#
# COMPACT_ATOMS: atom_id res chain seq x y z
N MET A 1 5.09 29.75 32.39
CA MET A 1 6.55 29.89 32.43
C MET A 1 7.11 28.78 33.30
N TYR A 2 7.52 27.66 32.71
CA TYR A 2 8.46 26.71 33.32
C TYR A 2 9.28 26.09 32.19
N LEU A 3 10.50 26.62 32.05
CA LEU A 3 11.58 26.07 31.24
C LEU A 3 12.21 24.93 32.03
N LEU A 4 12.05 23.68 31.57
CA LEU A 4 12.93 22.60 31.97
C LEU A 4 13.73 22.17 30.75
N SER A 5 14.91 22.79 30.65
CA SER A 5 16.02 22.38 29.80
C SER A 5 16.41 20.95 30.19
N ARG A 6 15.98 19.96 29.39
CA ARG A 6 16.61 18.64 29.35
C ARG A 6 17.52 18.64 28.13
N LYS A 7 18.83 18.64 28.39
CA LYS A 7 19.85 18.34 27.38
C LYS A 7 19.74 16.84 27.10
N GLU A 8 18.89 16.46 26.15
CA GLU A 8 18.70 15.08 25.75
C GLU A 8 19.91 14.64 24.91
N ASN A 9 20.68 13.71 25.44
CA ASN A 9 21.73 13.03 24.69
C ASN A 9 21.06 12.05 23.71
N TYR A 10 20.75 12.52 22.51
CA TYR A 10 20.19 11.70 21.44
C TYR A 10 21.19 10.61 21.05
N LYS A 11 20.75 9.33 21.02
CA LYS A 11 21.53 8.23 20.46
C LYS A 11 21.30 8.17 18.95
N GLU A 12 22.23 7.62 18.21
CA GLU A 12 22.19 7.50 16.74
C GLU A 12 20.96 6.71 16.22
N SER A 13 20.41 5.83 17.06
CA SER A 13 19.12 5.15 16.85
C SER A 13 17.92 6.11 16.85
N ASP A 14 17.98 7.18 17.62
CA ASP A 14 16.89 8.15 17.78
C ASP A 14 16.90 9.13 16.60
N ILE A 15 18.10 9.45 16.10
CA ILE A 15 18.30 10.25 14.88
C ILE A 15 17.80 9.48 13.64
N THR A 16 18.11 8.18 13.54
CA THR A 16 17.59 7.33 12.46
C THR A 16 16.08 7.14 12.56
N TYR A 17 15.53 6.97 13.76
CA TYR A 17 14.08 6.90 13.96
C TYR A 17 13.38 8.23 13.62
N LEU A 18 13.93 9.37 14.00
CA LEU A 18 13.40 10.70 13.65
C LEU A 18 13.54 11.01 12.15
N ALA A 19 14.66 10.65 11.53
CA ALA A 19 14.87 10.84 10.09
C ALA A 19 13.91 9.97 9.26
N ILE A 20 13.70 8.72 9.69
CA ILE A 20 12.74 7.81 9.06
C ILE A 20 11.31 8.27 9.33
N ASN A 21 10.95 8.64 10.56
CA ASN A 21 9.61 9.13 10.86
C ASN A 21 9.31 10.38 10.06
N ARG A 22 10.24 11.34 10.00
CA ARG A 22 10.13 12.55 9.17
C ARG A 22 9.98 12.21 7.70
N TYR A 23 10.75 11.25 7.17
CA TYR A 23 10.55 10.72 5.82
C TYR A 23 9.16 10.11 5.65
N THR A 24 8.65 9.33 6.62
CA THR A 24 7.35 8.66 6.55
C THR A 24 6.17 9.61 6.73
N THR A 25 6.24 10.63 7.58
CA THR A 25 5.20 11.66 7.70
C THR A 25 5.25 12.60 6.50
N GLU A 26 6.43 13.03 6.03
CA GLU A 26 6.53 13.87 4.83
C GLU A 26 6.08 13.09 3.57
N THR A 27 6.41 11.80 3.43
CA THR A 27 5.86 10.98 2.34
C THR A 27 4.38 10.66 2.53
N TYR A 28 3.91 10.35 3.73
CA TYR A 28 2.50 10.11 3.99
C TYR A 28 1.67 11.38 3.75
N GLU A 29 2.14 12.54 4.19
CA GLU A 29 1.50 13.83 3.93
C GLU A 29 1.57 14.20 2.45
N SER A 30 2.68 13.93 1.76
CA SER A 30 2.78 14.15 0.31
C SER A 30 1.84 13.23 -0.48
N LEU A 31 1.80 11.94 -0.13
CA LEU A 31 0.85 10.98 -0.70
C LEU A 31 -0.59 11.37 -0.35
N HIS A 32 -0.89 11.71 0.89
CA HIS A 32 -2.22 12.19 1.27
C HIS A 32 -2.59 13.45 0.48
N LYS A 33 -1.65 14.37 0.24
CA LYS A 33 -1.89 15.58 -0.56
C LYS A 33 -2.11 15.27 -2.05
N ASP A 34 -1.37 14.32 -2.62
CA ASP A 34 -1.51 13.90 -4.02
C ASP A 34 -2.76 13.04 -4.27
N TYR A 35 -3.15 12.20 -3.30
CA TYR A 35 -4.27 11.26 -3.43
C TYR A 35 -5.61 11.83 -2.90
N VAL A 36 -5.57 12.66 -1.85
CA VAL A 36 -6.78 13.24 -1.20
C VAL A 36 -7.05 14.67 -1.66
N LYS A 37 -6.05 15.45 -2.08
CA LYS A 37 -6.19 16.90 -2.33
C LYS A 37 -6.18 17.33 -3.79
N LYS A 38 -5.92 16.44 -4.75
CA LYS A 38 -6.05 16.76 -6.17
C LYS A 38 -7.54 16.80 -6.51
N PRO A 39 -8.16 17.97 -6.80
CA PRO A 39 -9.56 17.99 -7.21
C PRO A 39 -9.64 17.25 -8.53
N TYR A 40 -10.35 16.13 -8.53
CA TYR A 40 -10.43 15.13 -9.57
C TYR A 40 -11.21 15.68 -10.78
N LYS A 41 -10.58 16.57 -11.54
CA LYS A 41 -11.23 17.31 -12.62
C LYS A 41 -11.11 16.65 -14.00
N LEU A 42 -10.66 15.40 -14.09
CA LEU A 42 -10.60 14.65 -15.36
C LEU A 42 -11.38 13.34 -15.26
N THR A 43 -12.69 13.44 -15.34
CA THR A 43 -13.53 12.35 -15.82
C THR A 43 -14.35 12.93 -16.96
N ASN A 44 -14.27 12.33 -18.14
CA ASN A 44 -15.03 12.81 -19.29
C ASN A 44 -16.52 12.83 -18.90
N LYS A 45 -17.22 13.95 -19.12
CA LYS A 45 -18.63 14.13 -18.73
C LYS A 45 -19.51 12.96 -19.20
N LYS A 46 -19.22 12.43 -20.40
CA LYS A 46 -19.88 11.24 -20.97
C LYS A 46 -19.72 9.98 -20.11
N GLU A 47 -18.56 9.78 -19.49
CA GLU A 47 -18.30 8.60 -18.66
C GLU A 47 -19.05 8.68 -17.32
N ILE A 48 -19.15 9.88 -16.74
CA ILE A 48 -19.96 10.11 -15.53
C ILE A 48 -21.43 9.86 -15.85
N GLU A 49 -21.94 10.38 -16.96
CA GLU A 49 -23.33 10.16 -17.40
C GLU A 49 -23.63 8.67 -17.61
N LYS A 50 -22.71 7.93 -18.21
CA LYS A 50 -22.81 6.47 -18.39
C LYS A 50 -22.87 5.72 -17.05
N GLN A 51 -22.01 6.10 -16.09
CA GLN A 51 -22.03 5.52 -14.74
C GLN A 51 -23.36 5.83 -14.01
N ILE A 52 -23.82 7.07 -14.09
CA ILE A 52 -25.11 7.50 -13.51
C ILE A 52 -26.26 6.68 -14.09
N MET A 53 -26.30 6.49 -15.41
CA MET A 53 -27.36 5.72 -16.06
C MET A 53 -27.36 4.25 -15.61
N LYS A 54 -26.19 3.62 -15.50
CA LYS A 54 -26.07 2.26 -14.98
C LYS A 54 -26.60 2.14 -13.56
N ILE A 55 -26.34 3.14 -12.72
CA ILE A 55 -26.75 3.14 -11.32
C ILE A 55 -28.22 3.42 -11.14
N LYS A 56 -28.83 4.26 -11.97
CA LYS A 56 -30.29 4.40 -11.98
C LYS A 56 -30.96 3.05 -12.22
N SER A 57 -30.45 2.25 -13.16
CA SER A 57 -30.97 0.90 -13.41
C SER A 57 -30.76 -0.03 -12.22
N ILE A 58 -29.58 0.01 -11.58
CA ILE A 58 -29.30 -0.78 -10.36
C ILE A 58 -30.24 -0.36 -9.22
N ASN A 59 -30.45 0.94 -8.99
CA ASN A 59 -31.34 1.42 -7.94
C ASN A 59 -32.80 1.02 -8.20
N LYS A 60 -33.24 1.02 -9.46
CA LYS A 60 -34.57 0.49 -9.82
C LYS A 60 -34.68 -1.00 -9.48
N TRP A 61 -33.66 -1.79 -9.82
CA TRP A 61 -33.62 -3.21 -9.46
C TRP A 61 -33.60 -3.42 -7.94
N VAL A 62 -32.81 -2.63 -7.18
CA VAL A 62 -32.74 -2.72 -5.72
C VAL A 62 -34.09 -2.42 -5.08
N LYS A 63 -34.86 -1.45 -5.59
CA LYS A 63 -36.22 -1.18 -5.10
C LYS A 63 -37.14 -2.39 -5.28
N PHE A 64 -37.15 -3.00 -6.48
CA PHE A 64 -37.89 -4.23 -6.72
C PHE A 64 -37.42 -5.39 -5.83
N PHE A 65 -36.11 -5.51 -5.61
CA PHE A 65 -35.56 -6.51 -4.71
C PHE A 65 -36.07 -6.30 -3.28
N ILE A 66 -36.10 -5.06 -2.79
CA ILE A 66 -36.63 -4.75 -1.46
C ILE A 66 -38.12 -5.12 -1.40
N GLU A 67 -38.92 -4.66 -2.36
CA GLU A 67 -40.37 -4.94 -2.41
C GLU A 67 -40.68 -6.44 -2.41
N LEU A 68 -39.90 -7.26 -3.13
CA LEU A 68 -40.12 -8.71 -3.23
C LEU A 68 -39.72 -9.48 -1.96
N PHE A 69 -38.68 -9.02 -1.25
CA PHE A 69 -38.05 -9.78 -0.17
C PHE A 69 -38.25 -9.17 1.22
N GLU A 70 -38.88 -8.00 1.34
CA GLU A 70 -39.09 -7.32 2.63
C GLU A 70 -39.89 -8.19 3.60
N GLU A 71 -40.96 -8.85 3.14
CA GLU A 71 -41.83 -9.69 3.97
C GLU A 71 -41.12 -10.93 4.53
N TYR A 72 -40.10 -11.42 3.83
CA TYR A 72 -39.32 -12.60 4.23
C TYR A 72 -38.15 -12.24 5.15
N SER A 73 -37.91 -10.95 5.39
CA SER A 73 -36.80 -10.45 6.20
C SER A 73 -37.30 -9.93 7.55
N LEU A 74 -36.82 -10.51 8.66
CA LEU A 74 -37.11 -10.02 10.02
C LEU A 74 -36.69 -8.55 10.22
N SER A 75 -35.64 -8.11 9.52
CA SER A 75 -35.16 -6.73 9.55
C SER A 75 -35.74 -5.85 8.45
N LYS A 76 -36.71 -6.35 7.67
CA LYS A 76 -37.30 -5.65 6.51
C LYS A 76 -36.25 -5.13 5.53
N LEU A 77 -35.13 -5.84 5.40
CA LEU A 77 -33.98 -5.45 4.58
C LEU A 77 -33.39 -4.07 4.93
N GLN A 78 -33.59 -3.56 6.15
CA GLN A 78 -33.04 -2.29 6.64
C GLN A 78 -31.55 -2.39 6.99
N PHE A 79 -30.73 -2.84 6.04
CA PHE A 79 -29.29 -2.90 6.23
C PHE A 79 -28.66 -1.54 5.96
N SER A 80 -27.83 -1.04 6.87
CA SER A 80 -27.14 0.25 6.70
C SER A 80 -26.38 0.34 5.38
N LYS A 81 -25.76 -0.76 4.92
CA LYS A 81 -25.08 -0.83 3.61
C LYS A 81 -26.05 -0.66 2.43
N LEU A 82 -27.22 -1.28 2.50
CA LEU A 82 -28.24 -1.18 1.44
C LEU A 82 -28.82 0.23 1.41
N HIS A 83 -29.10 0.80 2.57
CA HIS A 83 -29.55 2.17 2.72
C HIS A 83 -28.51 3.17 2.17
N SER A 84 -27.23 3.00 2.54
CA SER A 84 -26.13 3.79 1.99
C SER A 84 -26.08 3.71 0.46
N TRP A 85 -26.29 2.52 -0.10
CA TRP A 85 -26.30 2.31 -1.54
C TRP A 85 -27.43 3.05 -2.26
N VAL A 86 -28.66 2.91 -1.76
CA VAL A 86 -29.85 3.50 -2.39
C VAL A 86 -29.82 5.03 -2.35
N PHE A 87 -29.42 5.61 -1.22
CA PHE A 87 -29.52 7.05 -1.00
C PHE A 87 -28.27 7.83 -1.40
N TYR A 88 -27.08 7.31 -1.12
CA TYR A 88 -25.86 8.13 -1.17
C TYR A 88 -24.98 7.86 -2.39
N VAL A 89 -25.15 6.73 -3.10
CA VAL A 89 -24.29 6.42 -4.27
C VAL A 89 -24.38 7.46 -5.37
N TYR A 90 -25.59 7.99 -5.63
CA TYR A 90 -25.76 9.04 -6.64
C TYR A 90 -25.02 10.34 -6.26
N SER A 91 -25.19 10.79 -5.02
CA SER A 91 -24.46 11.97 -4.50
C SER A 91 -22.95 11.75 -4.52
N SER A 92 -22.48 10.58 -4.10
CA SER A 92 -21.06 10.25 -4.07
C SER A 92 -20.44 10.29 -5.47
N ILE A 93 -21.11 9.82 -6.51
CA ILE A 93 -20.55 9.87 -7.87
C ILE A 93 -20.55 11.28 -8.44
N ARG A 94 -21.58 12.06 -8.12
CA ARG A 94 -21.63 13.45 -8.56
C ARG A 94 -20.50 14.27 -7.95
N GLU A 95 -20.18 14.02 -6.68
CA GLU A 95 -19.14 14.73 -5.94
C GLU A 95 -17.74 14.20 -6.27
N PHE A 96 -17.60 12.88 -6.39
CA PHE A 96 -16.30 12.21 -6.45
C PHE A 96 -15.97 11.56 -7.81
N SER A 97 -16.88 11.64 -8.79
CA SER A 97 -16.78 11.08 -10.15
C SER A 97 -16.61 9.55 -10.27
N ALA A 98 -16.42 8.82 -9.17
CA ALA A 98 -16.30 7.37 -9.15
C ALA A 98 -16.59 6.80 -7.75
N ILE A 99 -17.29 5.66 -7.68
CA ILE A 99 -17.53 4.94 -6.41
C ILE A 99 -16.25 4.25 -5.93
N ASN A 100 -15.58 3.53 -6.83
CA ASN A 100 -14.50 2.61 -6.47
C ASN A 100 -13.18 3.30 -6.11
N ARG A 101 -13.09 4.62 -6.24
CA ARG A 101 -11.83 5.35 -6.00
C ARG A 101 -11.60 5.68 -4.51
N TYR A 102 -12.60 5.41 -3.66
CA TYR A 102 -12.55 5.61 -2.20
C TYR A 102 -12.72 4.29 -1.42
N THR A 103 -12.54 3.14 -2.08
CA THR A 103 -12.59 1.87 -1.39
C THR A 103 -11.39 1.72 -0.47
N THR A 104 -11.57 1.00 0.63
CA THR A 104 -10.46 0.64 1.51
C THR A 104 -9.57 -0.46 0.90
N GLU A 105 -9.78 -0.86 -0.35
CA GLU A 105 -9.08 -1.96 -1.00
C GLU A 105 -7.57 -1.76 -1.02
N THR A 106 -7.11 -0.55 -1.39
CA THR A 106 -5.68 -0.21 -1.37
C THR A 106 -5.13 -0.25 0.05
N TYR A 107 -5.85 0.32 1.03
CA TYR A 107 -5.44 0.30 2.43
C TYR A 107 -5.36 -1.14 2.98
N GLU A 108 -6.38 -1.96 2.73
CA GLU A 108 -6.43 -3.36 3.15
C GLU A 108 -5.30 -4.19 2.51
N SER A 109 -4.98 -3.92 1.25
CA SER A 109 -3.86 -4.55 0.56
C SER A 109 -2.51 -4.16 1.20
N LEU A 110 -2.29 -2.87 1.42
CA LEU A 110 -1.09 -2.37 2.11
C LEU A 110 -0.98 -2.95 3.52
N HIS A 111 -2.08 -2.97 4.28
CA HIS A 111 -2.11 -3.53 5.62
C HIS A 111 -1.79 -5.03 5.62
N LYS A 112 -2.26 -5.79 4.63
CA LYS A 112 -1.85 -7.20 4.46
C LYS A 112 -0.34 -7.32 4.25
N ASP A 113 0.23 -6.48 3.40
CA ASP A 113 1.63 -6.59 2.97
C ASP A 113 2.65 -6.05 3.96
N TYR A 114 2.32 -4.97 4.66
CA TYR A 114 3.24 -4.26 5.53
C TYR A 114 2.98 -4.52 7.02
N VAL A 115 1.79 -4.99 7.41
CA VAL A 115 1.49 -5.30 8.82
C VAL A 115 1.31 -6.80 9.02
N LYS A 116 0.33 -7.42 8.35
CA LYS A 116 -0.02 -8.83 8.61
C LYS A 116 1.10 -9.79 8.22
N LYS A 117 1.73 -9.61 7.05
CA LYS A 117 2.83 -10.48 6.60
C LYS A 117 4.07 -10.34 7.50
N PRO A 118 4.62 -9.14 7.77
CA PRO A 118 5.77 -8.99 8.67
C PRO A 118 5.49 -9.47 10.08
N TYR A 119 4.29 -9.20 10.62
CA TYR A 119 3.88 -9.66 11.95
C TYR A 119 4.00 -11.18 12.10
N LYS A 120 3.52 -11.94 11.10
CA LYS A 120 3.62 -13.41 11.08
C LYS A 120 5.06 -13.93 11.06
N LEU A 121 6.01 -13.13 10.57
CA LEU A 121 7.43 -13.47 10.50
C LEU A 121 8.19 -13.09 11.78
N THR A 122 7.55 -12.39 12.73
CA THR A 122 8.19 -12.01 14.00
C THR A 122 8.17 -13.16 15.01
N ASN A 123 9.12 -13.12 15.95
CA ASN A 123 9.15 -14.03 17.10
C ASN A 123 8.24 -13.58 18.26
N LYS A 124 7.33 -12.62 18.03
CA LYS A 124 6.43 -11.98 19.01
C LYS A 124 7.10 -11.23 20.17
N LYS A 125 8.42 -11.02 20.16
CA LYS A 125 9.13 -10.10 21.07
C LYS A 125 9.48 -8.81 20.33
N GLU A 126 9.38 -7.65 20.97
CA GLU A 126 9.69 -6.34 20.35
C GLU A 126 9.14 -6.20 18.91
N ILE A 127 7.85 -6.51 18.75
CA ILE A 127 7.20 -6.76 17.46
C ILE A 127 7.37 -5.58 16.50
N GLU A 128 7.17 -4.35 16.99
CA GLU A 128 7.28 -3.13 16.20
C GLU A 128 8.68 -2.95 15.60
N LYS A 129 9.74 -3.17 16.39
CA LYS A 129 11.13 -3.07 15.91
C LYS A 129 11.42 -4.12 14.84
N GLN A 130 10.87 -5.32 14.97
CA GLN A 130 11.07 -6.39 13.99
C GLN A 130 10.31 -6.15 12.70
N ILE A 131 9.04 -5.73 12.79
CA ILE A 131 8.24 -5.34 11.62
C ILE A 131 8.96 -4.22 10.86
N MET A 132 9.42 -3.19 11.58
CA MET A 132 10.18 -2.09 10.96
C MET A 132 11.42 -2.61 10.22
N LYS A 133 12.25 -3.44 10.87
CA LYS A 133 13.44 -4.04 10.22
C LYS A 133 13.10 -4.85 8.97
N ILE A 134 12.03 -5.64 8.99
CA ILE A 134 11.59 -6.46 7.85
C ILE A 134 11.15 -5.56 6.70
N ILE A 135 10.36 -4.52 6.96
CA ILE A 135 9.92 -3.56 5.96
C ILE A 135 11.11 -2.82 5.36
N CYS A 136 12.03 -2.30 6.18
CA CYS A 136 13.22 -1.60 5.71
C CYS A 136 14.06 -2.47 4.77
N ARG A 137 14.30 -3.74 5.13
CA ARG A 137 15.03 -4.69 4.27
C ARG A 137 14.32 -4.89 2.93
N LYS A 138 12.99 -5.05 2.95
CA LYS A 138 12.17 -5.22 1.74
C LYS A 138 12.29 -4.01 0.82
N VAL A 139 12.24 -2.79 1.35
CA VAL A 139 12.38 -1.55 0.57
C VAL A 139 13.75 -1.48 -0.09
N ILE A 140 14.83 -1.71 0.67
CA ILE A 140 16.21 -1.68 0.15
C ILE A 140 16.38 -2.68 -1.01
N ILE A 141 15.92 -3.92 -0.84
CA ILE A 141 16.01 -4.96 -1.88
C ILE A 141 15.26 -4.56 -3.15
N THR A 142 14.05 -4.02 -2.97
CA THR A 142 13.21 -3.58 -4.11
C THR A 142 13.88 -2.43 -4.86
N GLU A 143 14.45 -1.47 -4.13
CA GLU A 143 15.17 -0.33 -4.72
C GLU A 143 16.49 -0.73 -5.39
N SER A 144 17.22 -1.71 -4.85
CA SER A 144 18.40 -2.25 -5.53
C SER A 144 18.04 -3.01 -6.80
N SER A 145 16.93 -3.76 -6.80
CA SER A 145 16.47 -4.50 -7.97
C SER A 145 15.97 -3.60 -9.11
N SER A 146 15.35 -2.45 -8.79
CA SER A 146 14.92 -1.48 -9.80
C SER A 146 16.10 -0.73 -10.43
N LYS A 147 17.18 -0.51 -9.66
CA LYS A 147 18.43 0.08 -10.16
C LYS A 147 19.22 -0.88 -11.05
N GLU A 148 19.10 -2.20 -10.86
CA GLU A 148 19.73 -3.19 -11.74
C GLU A 148 19.07 -3.29 -13.12
N ILE A 149 17.77 -3.02 -13.26
CA ILE A 149 17.06 -3.08 -14.55
C ILE A 149 17.53 -1.97 -15.52
N LEU A 150 18.14 -0.89 -15.01
CA LEU A 150 18.77 0.17 -15.82
C LEU A 150 20.24 -0.11 -16.17
N LYS A 151 20.85 -1.19 -15.65
CA LYS A 151 22.19 -1.59 -16.09
C LYS A 151 22.04 -2.30 -17.43
N THR A 152 22.40 -1.57 -18.48
CA THR A 152 22.89 -2.11 -19.75
C THR A 152 23.65 -3.40 -19.46
N SER A 153 23.38 -4.45 -20.24
CA SER A 153 24.20 -5.66 -20.28
C SER A 153 25.65 -5.26 -20.59
N ILE A 154 26.43 -4.92 -19.57
CA ILE A 154 27.87 -4.83 -19.68
C ILE A 154 28.30 -6.28 -19.82
N ALA A 155 28.50 -6.70 -21.07
CA ALA A 155 29.17 -7.94 -21.36
C ALA A 155 30.53 -7.88 -20.65
N LEU A 156 30.64 -8.55 -19.50
CA LEU A 156 31.91 -8.75 -18.83
C LEU A 156 32.73 -9.67 -19.75
N LYS A 157 33.46 -9.06 -20.69
CA LYS A 157 34.53 -9.72 -21.43
C LYS A 157 35.64 -10.02 -20.43
N TYR A 158 35.54 -11.15 -19.75
CA TYR A 158 36.66 -11.72 -19.01
C TYR A 158 37.72 -12.14 -20.04
N SER A 159 38.64 -11.24 -20.38
CA SER A 159 39.70 -11.48 -21.36
C SER A 159 41.01 -11.97 -20.75
N LYS A 160 41.08 -12.14 -19.42
CA LYS A 160 42.30 -12.59 -18.75
C LYS A 160 42.03 -13.73 -17.78
N LYS A 161 42.63 -14.88 -18.06
CA LYS A 161 42.80 -16.00 -17.14
C LYS A 161 43.73 -15.51 -16.01
N LEU A 162 43.19 -15.33 -14.81
CA LEU A 162 43.94 -14.75 -13.68
C LEU A 162 44.90 -15.76 -13.02
N TYR A 163 44.68 -17.06 -13.22
CA TYR A 163 45.59 -18.09 -12.73
C TYR A 163 45.44 -19.37 -13.56
N GLU A 164 46.54 -20.10 -13.73
CA GLU A 164 46.56 -21.43 -14.31
C GLU A 164 47.24 -22.37 -13.32
N PHE A 165 46.49 -23.34 -12.80
CA PHE A 165 47.00 -24.31 -11.84
C PHE A 165 47.36 -25.59 -12.60
N CYS A 166 48.65 -25.95 -12.59
CA CYS A 166 49.08 -27.28 -13.03
C CYS A 166 49.12 -28.20 -11.80
N ILE A 167 48.32 -29.26 -11.82
CA ILE A 167 48.49 -30.35 -10.85
C ILE A 167 49.68 -31.18 -11.35
N GLN A 168 50.87 -30.89 -10.83
CA GLN A 168 51.99 -31.81 -10.92
C GLN A 168 52.16 -32.44 -9.54
N ASN A 169 51.99 -33.76 -9.51
CA ASN A 169 52.15 -34.68 -8.39
C ASN A 169 51.05 -34.60 -7.34
N ALA A 170 49.88 -35.12 -7.71
CA ALA A 170 48.90 -35.64 -6.76
C ALA A 170 49.39 -36.99 -6.20
N GLU A 171 50.46 -36.98 -5.43
CA GLU A 171 50.87 -38.14 -4.62
C GLU A 171 50.90 -37.72 -3.16
N ILE A 172 49.76 -37.83 -2.46
CA ILE A 172 49.72 -37.95 -1.00
C ILE A 172 48.62 -38.94 -0.59
N TYR A 173 49.08 -40.17 -0.32
CA TYR A 173 48.73 -41.12 0.75
C TYR A 173 47.27 -41.55 0.99
N ILE A 174 46.97 -42.79 0.57
CA ILE A 174 45.96 -43.67 1.19
C ILE A 174 46.55 -44.23 2.49
#